data_AF-A0A965MK49-F1
#
_entry.id   AF-A0A965MK49-F1
#
_cell.length_a   1.000
_cell.length_b   1.000
_cell.length_c   1.000
_cell.angle_alpha   90.00
_cell.angle_beta   90.00
_cell.angle_gamma   90.00
#
_symmetry.space_group_name_H-M   'P 1'
#
loop_
_entity.id
_entity.type
_entity.pdbx_description
1 polymer ?
#
loop_
_entity_poly.entity_id
_entity_poly.type
_entity_poly.pdbx_seq_one_letter_code
_entity_poly.pdbx_strand_id
1 'polypeptide(L)' 'MLSSEVGPGNLTLSSGGVLSGTPSTAGSFPFTVRVTDSQGNIANRALTLVVNPPVSVTTTTLPTGVL' A
#
# COMPACT_ATOMS: atom_id res chain seq x y z
N MET A 1 7.97 -13.46 -15.13
CA MET A 1 6.54 -13.26 -14.78
C MET A 1 6.47 -13.05 -13.27
N LEU A 2 6.23 -11.83 -12.80
CA LEU A 2 6.18 -11.50 -11.36
C LEU A 2 4.89 -10.71 -11.12
N SER A 3 3.80 -11.41 -10.80
CA SER A 3 2.57 -10.81 -10.28
C SER A 3 2.35 -11.37 -8.89
N SER A 4 2.94 -10.71 -7.89
CA SER A 4 2.57 -10.93 -6.49
C SER A 4 1.62 -9.80 -6.11
N GLU A 5 0.34 -10.11 -5.93
CA GLU A 5 -0.60 -9.17 -5.29
C GLU A 5 -0.10 -8.88 -3.87
N VAL A 6 0.13 -7.61 -3.58
CA VAL A 6 0.62 -7.12 -2.29
C VAL A 6 -0.55 -6.48 -1.53
N GLY A 7 -1.20 -7.23 -0.63
CA GLY A 7 -2.14 -6.67 0.35
C GLY A 7 -3.45 -6.05 -0.20
N PRO A 8 -4.30 -5.46 0.66
CA PRO A 8 -5.67 -5.05 0.34
C PRO A 8 -5.67 -3.75 -0.44
N GLY A 9 -5.66 -3.91 -1.75
CA GLY A 9 -5.65 -2.84 -2.72
C GLY A 9 -5.11 -3.44 -4.00
N ASN A 10 -5.69 -3.08 -5.14
CA ASN A 10 -5.29 -3.58 -6.45
C ASN A 10 -3.87 -3.10 -6.84
N LEU A 11 -2.86 -3.49 -6.07
CA LEU A 11 -1.46 -3.11 -6.20
C LEU A 11 -0.77 -4.10 -7.13
N THR A 12 -0.13 -3.57 -8.15
CA THR A 12 0.61 -4.33 -9.16
C THR A 12 2.07 -3.91 -9.14
N LEU A 13 2.98 -4.87 -9.08
CA LEU A 13 4.42 -4.65 -9.26
C LEU A 13 4.80 -4.95 -10.71
N SER A 14 5.30 -3.96 -11.44
CA SER A 14 5.77 -4.15 -12.81
C SER A 14 7.17 -4.79 -12.84
N SER A 15 7.54 -5.36 -13.98
CA SER A 15 8.91 -5.86 -14.21
C SER A 15 9.98 -4.77 -14.15
N GLY A 16 9.59 -3.50 -14.31
CA GLY A 16 10.47 -2.34 -14.13
C GLY A 16 10.64 -1.89 -12.67
N GLY A 17 10.04 -2.60 -11.71
CA GLY A 17 10.12 -2.27 -10.28
C GLY A 17 9.15 -1.19 -9.82
N VAL A 18 8.14 -0.85 -10.64
CA VAL A 18 7.11 0.13 -10.25
C VAL A 18 5.97 -0.58 -9.54
N LEU A 19 5.71 -0.21 -8.29
CA LEU A 19 4.52 -0.62 -7.55
C LEU A 19 3.42 0.44 -7.75
N SER A 20 2.30 0.05 -8.37
CA SER A 20 1.21 0.97 -8.71
C SER A 20 -0.16 0.44 -8.29
N GLY A 21 -1.06 1.35 -7.93
CA GLY A 21 -2.45 1.09 -7.55
C GLY A 21 -2.86 2.01 -6.40
N THR A 22 -4.10 1.86 -5.92
CA THR A 22 -4.63 2.68 -4.83
C THR A 22 -4.99 1.79 -3.64
N PRO A 23 -4.19 1.79 -2.56
CA PRO A 23 -4.55 1.09 -1.33
C PRO A 23 -5.78 1.75 -0.69
N SER A 24 -6.81 0.96 -0.37
CA SER A 24 -8.06 1.47 0.23
C SER A 24 -8.12 1.30 1.74
N THR A 25 -7.28 0.43 2.30
CA THR A 25 -7.31 0.06 3.73
C THR A 25 -6.02 0.53 4.40
N ALA A 26 -6.16 1.35 5.44
CA ALA A 26 -5.04 1.75 6.29
C ALA A 26 -4.47 0.54 7.05
N GLY A 27 -3.15 0.48 7.20
CA GLY A 27 -2.46 -0.62 7.87
C GLY A 27 -1.03 -0.84 7.38
N SER A 28 -0.39 -1.87 7.95
CA SER A 28 0.95 -2.32 7.58
C SER A 28 0.86 -3.65 6.84
N PHE A 29 1.39 -3.70 5.62
CA PHE A 29 1.33 -4.85 4.74
C PHE A 29 2.74 -5.34 4.42
N PRO A 30 3.24 -6.39 5.10
CA PRO A 30 4.52 -6.99 4.76
C PRO A 30 4.40 -7.76 3.44
N PHE A 31 5.39 -7.62 2.57
CA PHE A 31 5.47 -8.33 1.30
C PHE A 31 6.92 -8.63 0.90
N THR A 32 7.09 -9.62 0.02
CA THR A 32 8.41 -10.02 -0.46
C THR A 32 8.51 -9.76 -1.95
N VAL A 33 9.47 -8.94 -2.35
CA VAL A 33 9.85 -8.74 -3.75
C VAL A 33 10.81 -9.85 -4.15
N ARG A 34 10.53 -10.51 -5.27
CA ARG A 34 11.42 -11.49 -5.90
C ARG A 34 11.89 -10.93 -7.23
N VAL A 35 13.18 -10.98 -7.48
CA VAL A 35 13.78 -10.68 -8.78
C VAL A 35 14.43 -11.94 -9.32
N THR A 36 14.31 -12.17 -10.62
CA THR A 36 14.99 -13.26 -11.33
C THR A 36 15.76 -12.63 -12.48
N ASP A 37 17.07 -12.84 -12.53
CA ASP A 37 17.90 -12.33 -13.64
C ASP A 37 17.81 -13.25 -14.88
N SER A 38 18.50 -12.86 -15.96
CA SER A 38 18.53 -13.62 -17.21
C SER A 38 19.27 -14.96 -17.12
N GLN A 39 20.10 -15.15 -16.09
CA GLN A 39 20.83 -16.39 -15.82
C GLN A 39 20.05 -17.31 -14.86
N GLY A 40 18.87 -16.88 -14.40
CA GLY A 40 18.01 -17.63 -13.48
C GLY A 40 18.37 -17.44 -12.01
N ASN A 41 19.29 -16.55 -11.67
CA ASN A 41 19.57 -16.25 -10.27
C ASN A 41 18.38 -15.53 -9.65
N ILE A 42 18.04 -15.89 -8.42
CA ILE A 42 16.89 -15.35 -7.69
C ILE A 42 17.39 -14.56 -6.49
N ALA A 43 16.89 -13.35 -6.34
CA ALA A 43 17.06 -12.54 -5.15
C ALA A 43 15.69 -12.20 -4.54
N ASN A 44 15.57 -12.31 -3.22
CA ASN A 44 14.37 -11.96 -2.47
C ASN A 44 14.65 -10.83 -1.47
N ARG A 45 13.68 -9.93 -1.31
CA ARG A 45 13.74 -8.86 -0.32
C ARG A 45 12.38 -8.66 0.34
N ALA A 46 12.35 -8.78 1.68
CA ALA A 46 11.17 -8.42 2.46
C ALA A 46 11.08 -6.90 2.62
N LEU A 47 9.89 -6.36 2.44
CA LEU A 47 9.53 -4.94 2.56
C LEU A 47 8.19 -4.82 3.29
N THR A 48 7.90 -3.63 3.81
CA THR A 48 6.61 -3.33 4.45
C THR A 48 6.02 -2.08 3.81
N LEU A 49 4.79 -2.18 3.30
CA LEU A 49 4.00 -1.04 2.86
C LEU A 49 3.17 -0.51 4.03
N VAL A 50 3.31 0.76 4.36
CA VAL A 50 2.52 1.43 5.39
C VAL A 50 1.53 2.37 4.72
N VAL A 51 0.23 2.11 4.90
CA VAL A 51 -0.87 2.95 4.42
C VAL A 51 -1.45 3.71 5.60
N ASN A 52 -1.29 5.03 5.60
CA ASN A 52 -1.82 5.88 6.65
C ASN A 52 -3.34 6.09 6.48
N PRO A 53 -4.10 6.18 7.59
CA PRO A 53 -5.52 6.51 7.51
C PRO A 53 -5.73 7.93 6.95
N PRO A 54 -6.91 8.19 6.34
CA PRO A 54 -7.25 9.53 5.89
C PRO A 54 -7.37 10.50 7.07
N VAL A 55 -7.03 11.76 6.84
CA VAL A 55 -7.26 12.84 7.82
C VAL A 55 -8.76 13.05 7.97
N SER A 56 -9.26 13.03 9.21
CA SER A 56 -10.66 13.33 9.52
C SER A 56 -10.78 14.54 10.45
N VAL A 57 -11.78 15.38 10.20
CA VAL A 57 -12.17 16.49 11.07
C VAL A 57 -13.60 16.23 11.53
N THR A 58 -13.79 15.95 12.82
CA THR A 58 -15.10 15.76 13.43
C THR A 58 -15.53 17.02 14.17
N THR A 59 -16.24 17.91 13.49
CA THR A 59 -17.00 18.99 14.16
C THR A 59 -18.38 18.44 14.50
N THR A 60 -18.66 18.16 15.77
CA THR A 60 -19.88 17.47 16.17
C THR A 60 -21.08 18.39 16.29
N THR A 61 -20.93 19.67 16.68
CA THR A 61 -22.03 20.66 16.71
C THR A 61 -21.51 22.09 16.80
N LEU A 62 -22.32 23.05 16.32
CA LEU A 62 -22.19 24.47 16.62
C LEU A 62 -22.98 24.79 17.91
N PRO A 63 -22.48 25.62 18.83
CA PRO A 63 -23.25 26.02 20.01
C PRO A 63 -24.55 26.72 19.61
N THR A 64 -25.65 26.43 20.31
CA THR A 64 -26.90 27.18 20.16
C THR A 64 -26.71 28.62 20.65
N GLY A 65 -27.07 29.60 19.82
CA GLY A 65 -27.06 31.02 20.21
C GLY A 65 -28.04 31.29 21.35
N VAL A 66 -27.59 32.04 22.36
CA VAL A 66 -28.43 32.56 23.45
C VAL A 66 -28.69 34.06 23.23
N LEU A 67 -29.93 34.50 23.45
CA LEU A 67 -30.35 35.90 23.48
C LEU A 67 -30.40 36.40 24.93
#